data_AF-A0A351ZX29-F1
#
_entry.id   AF-A0A351ZX29-F1
#
_cell.length_a   1.000
_cell.length_b   1.000
_cell.length_c   1.000
_cell.angle_alpha   90.00
_cell.angle_beta   90.00
_cell.angle_gamma   90.00
#
_symmetry.space_group_name_H-M   'P 1'
#
loop_
_entity.id
_entity.type
_entity.pdbx_description
1 polymer ?
#
loop_
_entity_poly.entity_id
_entity_poly.type
_entity_poly.pdbx_seq_one_letter_code
_entity_poly.pdbx_strand_id
1 'polypeptide(L)'
;MDIVYVDYAATTPLDPEVLEAMKPYLTTVYYNAASSHYGGQMAQAAILTARAQVAQHVGAGFDEVVFTSGATEAINIAIQGLVGGELRMPTGRRTIVSVRSEHAAVRDAVQRAEEDGFTVIWLPVDADGRVVLSEAERLIDDTVLLVSVMLVNNETGVIQDVA
;
A
#
# COMPACT_ATOMS: atom_id res chain seq x y z
N MET A 1 -17.52 27.57 -19.95
CA MET A 1 -17.11 27.77 -18.54
C MET A 1 -16.08 26.70 -18.27
N ASP A 2 -14.85 27.11 -18.03
CA ASP A 2 -13.76 26.17 -17.80
C ASP A 2 -13.94 25.54 -16.41
N ILE A 3 -13.82 24.21 -16.35
CA ILE A 3 -13.92 23.48 -15.09
C ILE A 3 -12.54 23.52 -14.43
N VAL A 4 -12.46 24.04 -13.21
CA VAL A 4 -11.25 23.98 -12.39
C VAL A 4 -11.40 22.80 -11.43
N TYR A 5 -10.52 21.81 -11.55
CA TYR A 5 -10.51 20.63 -10.69
C TYR A 5 -9.48 20.80 -9.57
N VAL A 6 -9.94 20.81 -8.33
CA VAL A 6 -9.13 21.08 -7.11
C VAL A 6 -9.19 19.91 -6.13
N ASP A 7 -9.30 18.69 -6.65
CA ASP A 7 -9.52 17.47 -5.85
C ASP A 7 -8.50 16.35 -6.19
N TYR A 8 -7.23 16.73 -6.39
CA TYR A 8 -6.16 15.80 -6.76
C TYR A 8 -5.78 14.77 -5.68
N ALA A 9 -6.19 14.99 -4.43
CA ALA A 9 -6.05 13.99 -3.38
C ALA A 9 -6.99 12.78 -3.58
N ALA A 10 -8.11 12.96 -4.29
CA ALA A 10 -9.03 11.88 -4.63
C ALA A 10 -8.61 11.11 -5.88
N THR A 11 -8.25 11.82 -6.95
CA THR A 11 -7.67 11.23 -8.18
C THR A 11 -7.03 12.30 -9.06
N THR A 12 -6.22 11.90 -10.03
CA THR A 12 -5.51 12.82 -10.93
C THR A 12 -5.79 12.47 -12.41
N PRO A 13 -5.74 13.46 -13.32
CA PRO A 13 -5.73 13.17 -14.74
C PRO A 13 -4.46 12.39 -15.10
N LEU A 14 -4.59 11.44 -16.03
CA LEU A 14 -3.45 10.70 -16.57
C LEU A 14 -2.51 11.67 -17.30
N ASP A 15 -1.23 11.64 -16.95
CA ASP A 15 -0.22 12.43 -17.64
C ASP A 15 -0.13 12.00 -19.13
N PRO A 16 -0.10 12.95 -20.09
CA PRO A 16 0.01 12.62 -21.51
C PRO A 16 1.19 11.72 -21.87
N GLU A 17 2.37 11.89 -21.24
CA GLU A 17 3.53 11.05 -21.50
C GLU A 17 3.32 9.62 -21.00
N VAL A 18 2.63 9.46 -19.86
CA VAL A 18 2.23 8.14 -19.35
C VAL A 18 1.22 7.49 -20.30
N LEU A 19 0.25 8.25 -20.81
CA LEU A 19 -0.69 7.74 -21.80
C LEU A 19 0.04 7.25 -23.06
N GLU A 20 0.98 8.03 -23.62
CA GLU A 20 1.77 7.61 -24.78
C GLU A 20 2.57 6.32 -24.50
N ALA A 21 3.17 6.20 -23.31
CA ALA A 21 3.89 4.99 -22.91
C ALA A 21 2.97 3.76 -22.77
N MET A 22 1.71 3.96 -22.37
CA MET A 22 0.72 2.88 -22.21
C MET A 22 0.09 2.42 -23.54
N LYS A 23 -0.09 3.32 -24.51
CA LYS A 23 -0.81 3.06 -25.78
C LYS A 23 -0.40 1.78 -26.51
N PRO A 24 0.89 1.42 -26.63
CA PRO A 24 1.28 0.18 -27.31
C PRO A 24 0.65 -1.06 -26.68
N TYR A 25 0.55 -1.12 -25.35
CA TYR A 25 0.00 -2.25 -24.61
C TYR A 25 -1.53 -2.32 -24.64
N LEU A 26 -2.18 -1.22 -25.02
CA LEU A 26 -3.63 -1.15 -25.22
C LEU A 26 -4.06 -1.48 -26.67
N THR A 27 -3.11 -1.60 -27.61
CA THR A 27 -3.40 -1.69 -29.04
C THR A 27 -2.66 -2.80 -29.77
N THR A 28 -1.33 -2.84 -29.65
CA THR A 28 -0.45 -3.68 -30.49
C THR A 28 0.27 -4.76 -29.70
N VAL A 29 0.49 -4.57 -28.41
CA VAL A 29 1.14 -5.51 -27.49
C VAL A 29 0.13 -5.97 -26.44
N TYR A 30 -0.96 -6.59 -26.90
CA TYR A 30 -2.08 -7.07 -26.07
C TYR A 30 -1.90 -8.51 -25.56
N TYR A 31 -0.71 -9.08 -25.74
CA TYR A 31 -0.44 -10.49 -25.48
C TYR A 31 -0.45 -10.80 -23.98
N ASN A 32 -0.83 -12.04 -23.65
CA ASN A 32 -0.69 -12.56 -22.30
C ASN A 32 0.80 -12.73 -21.95
N ALA A 33 1.27 -12.02 -20.91
CA ALA A 33 2.65 -12.10 -20.43
C ALA A 33 3.07 -13.47 -19.89
N ALA A 34 2.11 -14.38 -19.61
CA ALA A 34 2.40 -15.76 -19.23
C ALA A 34 2.68 -16.69 -20.43
N SER A 35 2.46 -16.23 -21.67
CA SER A 35 2.69 -17.03 -22.87
C SER A 35 4.17 -17.11 -23.24
N SER A 36 4.63 -18.30 -23.64
CA SER A 36 6.03 -18.54 -24.03
C SER A 36 6.38 -18.10 -25.46
N HIS A 37 5.39 -17.77 -26.29
CA HIS A 37 5.62 -17.26 -27.65
C HIS A 37 6.17 -15.84 -27.64
N TYR A 38 6.76 -15.40 -28.75
CA TYR A 38 7.40 -14.08 -28.90
C TYR A 38 6.57 -12.91 -28.34
N GLY A 39 5.27 -12.83 -28.68
CA GLY A 39 4.40 -11.78 -28.15
C GLY A 39 4.23 -11.78 -26.62
N GLY A 40 4.20 -12.95 -25.97
CA GLY A 40 4.10 -13.05 -24.52
C GLY A 40 5.40 -12.66 -23.84
N GLN A 41 6.54 -13.06 -24.42
CA GLN A 41 7.87 -12.61 -23.96
C GLN A 41 8.02 -11.09 -24.07
N MET A 42 7.50 -10.45 -25.13
CA MET A 42 7.46 -8.99 -25.25
C MET A 42 6.64 -8.33 -24.14
N ALA A 43 5.42 -8.83 -23.88
CA ALA A 43 4.58 -8.30 -22.80
C ALA A 43 5.22 -8.51 -21.41
N GLN A 44 5.84 -9.68 -21.20
CA GLN A 44 6.57 -9.96 -19.96
C GLN A 44 7.74 -9.00 -19.77
N ALA A 45 8.56 -8.77 -20.80
CA ALA A 45 9.68 -7.86 -20.73
C ALA A 45 9.27 -6.42 -20.33
N ALA A 46 8.11 -5.95 -20.81
CA ALA A 46 7.56 -4.66 -20.40
C ALA A 46 7.22 -4.61 -18.91
N ILE A 47 6.57 -5.65 -18.38
CA ILE A 47 6.23 -5.75 -16.94
C ILE A 47 7.51 -5.82 -16.09
N LEU A 48 8.51 -6.59 -16.50
CA LEU A 48 9.79 -6.69 -15.78
C LEU A 48 10.54 -5.36 -15.79
N THR A 49 10.52 -4.63 -16.91
CA THR A 49 11.12 -3.29 -17.01
C THR A 49 10.43 -2.32 -16.06
N ALA A 50 9.09 -2.28 -16.07
CA ALA A 50 8.31 -1.43 -15.16
C ALA A 50 8.60 -1.78 -13.68
N ARG A 51 8.69 -3.07 -13.35
CA ARG A 51 9.04 -3.52 -11.98
C ARG A 51 10.41 -3.02 -11.55
N ALA A 52 11.42 -3.14 -12.42
CA ALA A 52 12.78 -2.67 -12.12
C ALA A 52 12.82 -1.15 -11.91
N GLN A 53 12.09 -0.38 -12.73
CA GLN A 53 11.99 1.08 -12.59
C GLN A 53 11.31 1.47 -11.27
N VAL A 54 10.18 0.84 -10.93
CA VAL A 54 9.48 1.10 -9.65
C VAL A 54 10.39 0.76 -8.47
N ALA A 55 11.02 -0.41 -8.48
CA ALA A 55 11.94 -0.84 -7.43
C ALA A 55 13.06 0.18 -7.20
N GLN A 56 13.70 0.64 -8.29
CA GLN A 56 14.73 1.67 -8.21
C GLN A 56 14.21 2.98 -7.63
N HIS A 57 13.02 3.44 -8.04
CA HIS A 57 12.46 4.71 -7.57
C HIS A 57 12.07 4.70 -6.10
N VAL A 58 11.63 3.55 -5.57
CA VAL A 58 11.25 3.42 -4.15
C VAL A 58 12.37 2.87 -3.27
N GLY A 59 13.56 2.62 -3.84
CA GLY A 59 14.72 2.10 -3.10
C GLY A 59 14.60 0.62 -2.67
N ALA A 60 13.78 -0.17 -3.38
CA ALA A 60 13.56 -1.58 -3.10
C ALA A 60 14.32 -2.50 -4.08
N GLY A 61 14.45 -3.78 -3.71
CA GLY A 61 14.88 -4.85 -4.59
C GLY A 61 13.84 -5.21 -5.64
N PHE A 62 14.29 -5.79 -6.75
CA PHE A 62 13.41 -6.22 -7.85
C PHE A 62 12.31 -7.19 -7.38
N ASP A 63 12.67 -8.16 -6.54
CA ASP A 63 11.75 -9.18 -6.02
C ASP A 63 10.86 -8.68 -4.86
N GLU A 64 11.06 -7.43 -4.40
CA GLU A 64 10.29 -6.81 -3.30
C GLU A 64 9.09 -6.00 -3.81
N VAL A 65 8.96 -5.79 -5.12
CA VAL A 65 7.84 -5.05 -5.73
C VAL A 65 6.80 -6.02 -6.29
N VAL A 66 5.54 -5.86 -5.91
CA VAL A 66 4.40 -6.60 -6.50
C VAL A 66 3.39 -5.59 -7.04
N PHE A 67 2.85 -5.84 -8.24
CA PHE A 67 1.77 -5.04 -8.80
C PHE A 67 0.41 -5.59 -8.36
N THR A 68 -0.43 -4.70 -7.83
CA THR A 68 -1.83 -4.96 -7.46
C THR A 68 -2.75 -4.06 -8.28
N SER A 69 -4.07 -4.23 -8.15
CA SER A 69 -5.06 -3.35 -8.78
C SER A 69 -5.13 -1.96 -8.14
N GLY A 70 -4.51 -1.77 -6.96
CA GLY A 70 -4.45 -0.48 -6.27
C GLY A 70 -4.05 -0.60 -4.80
N ALA A 71 -3.98 0.55 -4.13
CA ALA A 71 -3.54 0.64 -2.73
C ALA A 71 -4.43 -0.18 -1.78
N THR A 72 -5.76 -0.18 -1.97
CA THR A 72 -6.68 -0.98 -1.13
C THR A 72 -6.37 -2.48 -1.16
N GLU A 73 -6.08 -3.03 -2.34
CA GLU A 73 -5.67 -4.44 -2.47
C GLU A 73 -4.31 -4.67 -1.81
N ALA A 74 -3.33 -3.80 -2.04
CA ALA A 74 -1.99 -3.93 -1.45
C ALA A 74 -2.03 -3.90 0.08
N ILE A 75 -2.81 -2.98 0.66
CA ILE A 75 -3.05 -2.86 2.11
C ILE A 75 -3.63 -4.17 2.66
N ASN A 76 -4.65 -4.72 1.99
CA ASN A 76 -5.27 -5.97 2.42
C ASN A 76 -4.29 -7.15 2.31
N ILE A 77 -3.52 -7.24 1.22
CA ILE A 77 -2.48 -8.28 1.07
C ILE A 77 -1.47 -8.22 2.22
N ALA A 78 -0.98 -7.03 2.57
CA ALA A 78 -0.01 -6.85 3.64
C ALA A 78 -0.58 -7.23 5.02
N ILE A 79 -1.74 -6.67 5.38
CA ILE A 79 -2.33 -6.85 6.71
C ILE A 79 -2.90 -8.26 6.87
N GLN A 80 -3.79 -8.69 5.96
CA GLN A 80 -4.43 -10.01 6.03
C GLN A 80 -3.43 -11.14 5.79
N GLY A 81 -2.39 -10.90 4.99
CA GLY A 81 -1.30 -11.85 4.78
C GLY A 81 -0.54 -12.14 6.06
N LEU A 82 -0.17 -11.10 6.82
CA LEU A 82 0.51 -11.26 8.12
C LEU A 82 -0.40 -11.93 9.15
N VAL A 83 -1.65 -11.48 9.26
CA VAL A 83 -2.67 -12.07 10.15
C VAL A 83 -2.87 -13.56 9.85
N GLY A 84 -3.10 -13.89 8.57
CA GLY A 84 -3.26 -15.27 8.12
C GLY A 84 -2.02 -16.13 8.35
N GLY A 85 -0.83 -15.55 8.16
CA GLY A 85 0.45 -16.20 8.47
C GLY A 85 0.56 -16.57 9.95
N GLU A 86 0.27 -15.64 10.84
CA GLU A 86 0.32 -15.82 12.30
C GLU A 86 -0.79 -16.74 12.83
N LEU A 87 -1.92 -16.87 12.13
CA LEU A 87 -2.94 -17.88 12.43
C LEU A 87 -2.49 -19.29 12.03
N ARG A 88 -1.78 -19.42 10.90
CA ARG A 88 -1.31 -20.71 10.38
C ARG A 88 -0.07 -21.24 11.10
N MET A 89 0.85 -20.34 11.44
CA MET A 89 2.12 -20.64 12.09
C MET A 89 2.35 -19.67 13.26
N PRO A 90 1.71 -19.89 14.42
CA PRO A 90 1.71 -18.93 15.51
C PRO A 90 3.09 -18.68 16.11
N THR A 91 3.46 -17.40 16.20
CA THR A 91 4.59 -16.90 17.00
C THR A 91 4.14 -16.38 18.36
N GLY A 92 2.83 -16.12 18.54
CA GLY A 92 2.23 -15.56 19.74
C GLY A 92 1.96 -14.06 19.65
N ARG A 93 2.35 -13.42 18.54
CA ARG A 93 2.12 -11.99 18.30
C ARG A 93 0.67 -11.74 17.90
N ARG A 94 -0.14 -11.20 18.81
CA ARG A 94 -1.59 -11.03 18.62
C ARG A 94 -2.04 -9.57 18.63
N THR A 95 -1.11 -8.62 18.57
CA THR A 95 -1.42 -7.19 18.61
C THR A 95 -1.10 -6.53 17.27
N ILE A 96 -2.00 -5.69 16.76
CA ILE A 96 -1.76 -4.79 15.63
C ILE A 96 -1.88 -3.35 16.14
N VAL A 97 -0.89 -2.52 15.84
CA VAL A 97 -0.90 -1.10 16.19
C VAL A 97 -1.12 -0.30 14.91
N SER A 98 -2.06 0.64 14.93
CA SER A 98 -2.38 1.50 13.79
C SER A 98 -2.79 2.90 14.27
N VAL A 99 -2.91 3.87 13.37
CA VAL A 99 -3.22 5.27 13.71
C VAL A 99 -4.68 5.59 13.42
N ARG A 100 -5.33 6.38 14.28
CA ARG A 100 -6.75 6.75 14.07
C ARG A 100 -7.02 7.51 12.76
N SER A 101 -6.02 8.22 12.26
CA SER A 101 -6.09 9.03 11.03
C SER A 101 -5.87 8.24 9.75
N GLU A 102 -5.71 6.91 9.83
CA GLU A 102 -5.51 6.06 8.66
C GLU A 102 -6.67 6.12 7.65
N HIS A 103 -6.33 5.88 6.38
CA HIS A 103 -7.31 5.69 5.32
C HIS A 103 -8.26 4.52 5.66
N ALA A 104 -9.52 4.59 5.18
CA ALA A 104 -10.53 3.55 5.44
C ALA A 104 -10.05 2.13 5.08
N ALA A 105 -9.31 1.98 3.98
CA ALA A 105 -8.75 0.69 3.57
C ALA A 105 -7.84 0.04 4.64
N VAL A 106 -7.06 0.82 5.37
CA VAL A 106 -6.24 0.30 6.48
C VAL A 106 -7.14 0.01 7.68
N ARG A 107 -8.07 0.93 7.99
CA ARG A 107 -8.98 0.77 9.14
C ARG A 107 -9.84 -0.49 9.05
N ASP A 108 -10.46 -0.71 7.90
CA ASP A 108 -11.30 -1.87 7.65
C ASP A 108 -10.47 -3.15 7.68
N ALA A 109 -9.25 -3.13 7.13
CA ALA A 109 -8.36 -4.28 7.14
C ALA A 109 -7.89 -4.64 8.56
N VAL A 110 -7.48 -3.68 9.39
CA VAL A 110 -7.06 -4.01 10.77
C VAL A 110 -8.26 -4.39 11.65
N GLN A 111 -9.44 -3.77 11.47
CA GLN A 111 -10.65 -4.14 12.20
C GLN A 111 -11.08 -5.57 11.90
N ARG A 112 -10.96 -6.02 10.64
CA ARG A 112 -11.21 -7.42 10.28
C ARG A 112 -10.32 -8.40 11.07
N ALA A 113 -9.10 -8.01 11.43
CA ALA A 113 -8.22 -8.84 12.24
C ALA A 113 -8.75 -9.06 13.67
N GLU A 114 -9.56 -8.14 14.22
CA GLU A 114 -10.23 -8.32 15.52
C GLU A 114 -11.20 -9.51 15.49
N GLU A 115 -11.90 -9.70 14.37
CA GLU A 115 -12.80 -10.84 14.16
C GLU A 115 -12.03 -12.17 14.13
N ASP A 116 -10.74 -12.13 13.78
CA ASP A 116 -9.83 -13.27 13.78
C ASP A 116 -9.02 -13.40 15.10
N GLY A 117 -9.38 -12.62 16.13
CA GLY A 117 -8.87 -12.74 17.50
C GLY A 117 -7.61 -11.92 17.80
N PHE A 118 -7.26 -10.95 16.94
CA PHE A 118 -6.18 -9.99 17.21
C PHE A 118 -6.69 -8.81 18.04
N THR A 119 -5.80 -8.23 18.85
CA THR A 119 -6.05 -6.94 19.51
C THR A 119 -5.58 -5.81 18.62
N VAL A 120 -6.44 -4.82 18.37
CA VAL A 120 -6.05 -3.60 17.63
C VAL A 120 -5.88 -2.43 18.59
N ILE A 121 -4.73 -1.78 18.52
CA ILE A 121 -4.41 -0.58 19.27
C ILE A 121 -4.40 0.61 18.31
N TRP A 122 -5.20 1.62 18.63
CA TRP A 122 -5.34 2.85 17.85
C TRP A 122 -4.57 4.01 18.48
N LEU A 123 -3.40 4.32 17.94
CA LEU A 123 -2.60 5.47 18.35
C LEU A 123 -3.33 6.78 18.03
N PRO A 124 -3.36 7.73 18.99
CA PRO A 124 -3.91 9.05 18.75
C PRO A 124 -2.95 9.91 17.92
N VAL A 125 -3.49 10.98 17.36
CA VAL A 125 -2.72 12.08 16.79
C VAL A 125 -2.90 13.33 17.65
N ASP A 126 -1.92 14.23 17.63
CA ASP A 126 -2.00 15.54 18.26
C ASP A 126 -2.85 16.54 17.44
N ALA A 127 -2.88 17.80 17.89
CA ALA A 127 -3.63 18.86 17.21
C ALA A 127 -3.07 19.22 15.82
N ASP A 128 -1.81 18.87 15.54
CA ASP A 128 -1.16 19.06 14.25
C ASP A 128 -1.31 17.82 13.35
N GLY A 129 -2.04 16.79 13.80
CA GLY A 129 -2.29 15.56 13.07
C GLY A 129 -1.11 14.58 13.07
N ARG A 130 -0.10 14.78 13.92
CA ARG A 130 1.06 13.89 14.05
C ARG A 130 0.81 12.80 15.08
N VAL A 131 1.34 11.61 14.84
CA VAL A 131 1.27 10.50 15.81
C VAL A 131 1.91 10.94 17.14
N VAL A 132 1.20 10.69 18.25
CA VAL A 132 1.74 10.93 19.59
C VAL A 132 2.78 9.85 19.93
N LEU A 133 4.05 10.12 19.64
CA LEU A 133 5.15 9.14 19.75
C LEU A 133 5.31 8.55 21.16
N SER A 134 5.03 9.33 22.22
CA SER A 134 5.06 8.82 23.59
C SER A 134 4.04 7.70 23.85
N GLU A 135 2.89 7.71 23.16
CA GLU A 135 1.95 6.60 23.22
C GLU A 135 2.42 5.40 22.41
N ALA A 136 3.09 5.63 21.26
CA ALA A 136 3.68 4.57 20.46
C ALA A 136 4.75 3.81 21.25
N GLU A 137 5.67 4.52 21.91
CA GLU A 137 6.72 3.94 22.77
C GLU A 137 6.14 3.08 23.92
N ARG A 138 4.99 3.47 24.46
CA ARG A 138 4.34 2.77 25.57
C ARG A 138 3.57 1.52 25.13
N LEU A 139 3.03 1.52 23.91
CA LEU A 139 2.06 0.54 23.43
C LEU A 139 2.65 -0.48 22.45
N ILE A 140 3.84 -0.23 21.91
CA ILE A 140 4.54 -1.17 21.05
C ILE A 140 5.47 -2.05 21.91
N ASP A 141 5.17 -3.35 21.94
CA ASP A 141 5.94 -4.36 22.64
C ASP A 141 6.12 -5.63 21.79
N ASP A 142 6.72 -6.67 22.37
CA ASP A 142 7.01 -7.93 21.68
C ASP A 142 5.76 -8.75 21.29
N THR A 143 4.56 -8.35 21.73
CA THR A 143 3.28 -8.96 21.32
C THR A 143 2.79 -8.42 19.98
N VAL A 144 3.37 -7.33 19.49
CA VAL A 144 2.96 -6.66 18.25
C VAL A 144 3.43 -7.44 17.02
N LEU A 145 2.46 -7.82 16.19
CA LEU A 145 2.69 -8.44 14.88
C LEU A 145 3.03 -7.37 13.83
N LEU A 146 2.29 -6.26 13.84
CA LEU A 146 2.36 -5.22 12.82
C LEU A 146 2.13 -3.84 13.43
N VAL A 147 2.94 -2.86 13.03
CA VAL A 147 2.67 -1.43 13.18
C VAL A 147 2.38 -0.88 11.79
N SER A 148 1.21 -0.24 11.59
CA SER A 148 0.80 0.37 10.32
C SER A 148 0.60 1.87 10.50
N VAL A 149 1.33 2.66 9.71
CA VAL A 149 1.25 4.13 9.72
C VAL A 149 1.33 4.65 8.29
N MET A 150 0.39 5.51 7.89
CA MET A 150 0.40 6.21 6.62
C MET A 150 1.48 7.28 6.63
N LEU A 151 2.24 7.37 5.54
CA LEU A 151 3.30 8.38 5.41
C LEU A 151 2.74 9.80 5.36
N VAL A 152 1.67 10.02 4.61
CA VAL A 152 1.01 11.33 4.45
C VAL A 152 -0.49 11.14 4.58
N ASN A 153 -1.14 11.93 5.43
CA ASN A 153 -2.59 11.92 5.54
C ASN A 153 -3.24 12.54 4.30
N ASN A 154 -4.16 11.81 3.66
CA ASN A 154 -4.80 12.22 2.42
C ASN A 154 -5.84 13.35 2.59
N GLU A 155 -6.29 13.62 3.82
CA GLU A 155 -7.27 14.69 4.10
C GLU A 155 -6.58 16.01 4.47
N THR A 156 -5.53 15.95 5.29
CA THR A 156 -4.84 17.13 5.83
C THR A 156 -3.49 17.42 5.18
N GLY A 157 -2.89 16.46 4.48
CA GLY A 157 -1.53 16.56 3.94
C GLY A 157 -0.43 16.46 4.98
N VAL A 158 -0.75 16.15 6.25
CA VAL A 158 0.24 16.03 7.32
C VAL A 158 1.13 14.81 7.06
N ILE A 159 2.45 15.04 7.10
CA ILE A 159 3.48 14.01 6.91
C ILE A 159 3.88 13.45 8.28
N GLN A 160 3.79 12.13 8.43
CA GLN A 160 4.24 11.42 9.62
C GLN A 160 5.76 11.17 9.58
N ASP A 161 6.36 11.11 10.77
CA ASP A 161 7.79 10.83 10.93
C ASP A 161 8.01 9.32 11.03
N VAL A 162 8.23 8.67 9.88
CA VAL A 162 8.34 7.21 9.75
C VAL A 162 9.75 6.73 9.38
N ALA A 163 10.76 7.62 9.39
CA ALA A 163 12.13 7.35 8.94
C ALA A 163 13.20 7.82 9.93
#